data_AF-A0A944T8U3-F1
#
_entry.id   AF-A0A944T8U3-F1
#
_cell.length_a   1.000
_cell.length_b   1.000
_cell.length_c   1.000
_cell.angle_alpha   90.00
_cell.angle_beta   90.00
_cell.angle_gamma   90.00
#
_symmetry.space_group_name_H-M   'P 1'
#
loop_
_entity.id
_entity.type
_entity.pdbx_description
1 polymer ?
#
loop_
_entity_poly.entity_id
_entity_poly.type
_entity_poly.pdbx_seq_one_letter_code
_entity_poly.pdbx_strand_id
1 'polypeptide(L)'
;MGDIPAYNLENLEVVYAEQFQHIRSMVRSVLAELGVRKIRDTSSLEEAHDMIIDHPPDFVITDWGPEFDALKLVDWVRKGSDSPNRFTPIIVTSAFTERENVGLARDHGITEFIAKPLAPNTLYRRICMLIANARPFVECKVYFGPDRRRRSVGYDGESRRADEASI
;
A
#
# COMPACT_ATOMS: atom_id res chain seq x y z
N MET A 1 2.51 -17.25 16.63
CA MET A 1 2.79 -16.47 15.41
C MET A 1 2.97 -17.50 14.33
N GLY A 2 1.97 -17.74 13.47
CA GLY A 2 2.01 -18.84 12.50
C GLY A 2 3.13 -18.66 11.47
N ASP A 3 3.58 -19.77 10.89
CA ASP A 3 4.54 -19.76 9.79
C ASP A 3 3.98 -18.98 8.61
N ILE A 4 4.80 -18.10 8.04
CA ILE A 4 4.42 -17.32 6.87
C ILE A 4 4.67 -18.21 5.66
N PRO A 5 3.65 -18.46 4.81
CA PRO A 5 3.84 -19.27 3.61
C PRO A 5 4.97 -18.69 2.76
N ALA A 6 5.80 -19.56 2.19
CA ALA A 6 6.77 -19.15 1.19
C ALA A 6 6.02 -18.85 -0.10
N TYR A 7 5.93 -17.58 -0.48
CA TYR A 7 5.34 -17.15 -1.75
C TYR A 7 6.45 -16.96 -2.79
N ASN A 8 6.21 -17.40 -4.04
CA ASN A 8 7.05 -16.99 -5.15
C ASN A 8 6.68 -15.55 -5.56
N LEU A 9 7.63 -14.62 -5.44
CA LEU A 9 7.42 -13.20 -5.73
C LEU A 9 7.97 -12.77 -7.10
N GLU A 10 8.55 -13.68 -7.89
CA GLU A 10 9.28 -13.35 -9.13
C GLU A 10 8.44 -12.65 -10.19
N ASN A 11 7.16 -13.01 -10.26
CA ASN A 11 6.25 -12.45 -11.26
C ASN A 11 5.59 -11.16 -10.82
N LEU A 12 5.71 -10.79 -9.54
CA LEU A 12 5.12 -9.57 -9.01
C LEU A 12 5.85 -8.34 -9.53
N GLU A 13 5.06 -7.35 -9.91
CA GLU A 13 5.52 -6.03 -10.32
C GLU A 13 5.20 -4.99 -9.26
N VAL A 14 6.22 -4.19 -8.93
CA VAL A 14 6.12 -3.13 -7.94
C VAL A 14 6.58 -1.80 -8.52
N VAL A 15 5.78 -0.76 -8.28
CA VAL A 15 6.22 0.62 -8.38
C VAL A 15 6.69 1.08 -7.00
N TYR A 16 7.90 1.64 -6.93
CA TYR A 16 8.50 2.10 -5.68
C TYR A 16 8.93 3.57 -5.76
N ALA A 17 8.31 4.41 -4.95
CA ALA A 17 8.60 5.84 -4.88
C ALA A 17 9.38 6.20 -3.60
N GLU A 18 10.59 6.72 -3.74
CA GLU A 18 11.46 7.16 -2.64
C GLU A 18 12.43 8.24 -3.15
N GLN A 19 12.39 9.42 -2.54
CA GLN A 19 13.19 10.57 -2.96
C GLN A 19 14.71 10.32 -2.87
N PHE A 20 15.18 9.57 -1.88
CA PHE A 20 16.61 9.39 -1.65
C PHE A 20 17.17 8.16 -2.35
N GLN A 21 18.07 8.36 -3.32
CA GLN A 21 18.67 7.30 -4.13
C GLN A 21 19.32 6.18 -3.32
N HIS A 22 19.98 6.50 -2.20
CA HIS A 22 20.64 5.51 -1.36
C HIS A 22 19.63 4.59 -0.66
N ILE A 23 18.53 5.15 -0.13
CA ILE A 23 17.42 4.38 0.45
C ILE A 23 16.77 3.54 -0.65
N ARG A 24 16.51 4.17 -1.80
CA ARG A 24 15.86 3.50 -2.93
C ARG A 24 16.66 2.29 -3.41
N SER A 25 17.98 2.44 -3.52
CA SER A 25 18.90 1.35 -3.87
C SER A 25 18.91 0.23 -2.83
N MET A 26 18.95 0.57 -1.54
CA MET A 26 18.90 -0.41 -0.45
C MET A 26 17.59 -1.22 -0.48
N VAL A 27 16.44 -0.55 -0.60
CA VAL A 27 15.13 -1.22 -0.63
C VAL A 27 14.96 -2.05 -1.90
N ARG A 28 15.48 -1.59 -3.05
CA ARG A 28 15.53 -2.38 -4.28
C ARG A 28 16.32 -3.69 -4.08
N SER A 29 17.48 -3.63 -3.42
CA SER A 29 18.25 -4.84 -3.07
C SER A 29 17.46 -5.79 -2.18
N VAL A 30 16.80 -5.26 -1.15
CA VAL A 30 15.95 -6.07 -0.27
C VAL A 30 14.81 -6.74 -1.04
N LEU A 31 14.09 -6.00 -1.89
CA LEU A 31 13.02 -6.55 -2.73
C LEU A 31 13.54 -7.67 -3.66
N ALA A 32 14.72 -7.46 -4.26
CA ALA A 32 15.36 -8.46 -5.12
C ALA A 32 15.79 -9.72 -4.35
N GLU A 33 16.29 -9.57 -3.12
CA GLU A 33 16.61 -10.68 -2.22
C GLU A 33 15.37 -11.48 -1.80
N LEU A 34 14.24 -10.79 -1.62
CA LEU A 34 12.94 -11.42 -1.37
C LEU A 34 12.35 -12.11 -2.61
N GLY A 35 12.96 -11.94 -3.78
CA GLY A 35 12.56 -12.57 -5.03
C GLY A 35 11.72 -11.70 -5.96
N VAL A 36 11.44 -10.44 -5.63
CA VAL A 36 10.74 -9.51 -6.54
C VAL A 36 11.69 -9.07 -7.65
N ARG A 37 11.37 -9.36 -8.91
CA ARG A 37 12.27 -9.07 -10.05
C ARG A 37 11.86 -7.83 -10.83
N LYS A 38 10.58 -7.51 -10.90
CA LYS A 38 10.05 -6.39 -11.67
C LYS A 38 9.84 -5.17 -10.77
N ILE A 39 10.91 -4.40 -10.58
CA ILE A 39 10.92 -3.21 -9.72
C ILE A 39 11.11 -1.98 -10.61
N ARG A 40 10.10 -1.11 -10.67
CA ARG A 40 10.16 0.22 -11.28
C ARG A 40 10.22 1.25 -10.17
N ASP A 41 11.38 1.88 -9.98
CA ASP A 41 11.62 2.82 -8.88
C ASP A 41 11.88 4.25 -9.37
N THR A 42 11.39 5.23 -8.61
CA THR A 42 11.51 6.66 -8.92
C THR A 42 11.70 7.50 -7.65
N SER A 43 12.21 8.72 -7.82
CA SER A 43 12.27 9.77 -6.79
C SER A 43 11.14 10.81 -6.87
N SER A 44 10.15 10.63 -7.74
CA SER A 44 9.00 11.54 -7.90
C SER A 44 7.68 10.80 -7.70
N LEU A 45 6.73 11.45 -7.04
CA LEU A 45 5.38 10.90 -6.88
C LEU A 45 4.59 10.98 -8.20
N GLU A 46 4.83 12.02 -8.98
CA GLU A 46 4.22 12.24 -10.29
C GLU A 46 4.69 11.16 -11.27
N GLU A 47 6.00 10.91 -11.34
CA GLU A 47 6.52 9.83 -12.18
C GLU A 47 6.02 8.45 -11.71
N ALA A 48 5.87 8.25 -10.39
CA ALA A 48 5.29 7.01 -9.86
C ALA A 48 3.82 6.85 -10.30
N HIS A 49 3.07 7.95 -10.36
CA HIS A 49 1.70 7.96 -10.86
C HIS A 49 1.63 7.64 -12.35
N ASP A 50 2.47 8.27 -13.17
CA ASP A 50 2.57 7.99 -14.60
C ASP A 50 2.93 6.52 -14.86
N MET A 51 3.90 5.99 -14.10
CA MET A 51 4.27 4.58 -14.12
C MET A 51 3.07 3.66 -13.80
N ILE A 52 2.22 4.03 -12.84
CA ILE A 52 1.03 3.23 -12.47
C ILE A 52 0.00 3.25 -13.60
N ILE A 53 -0.21 4.39 -14.26
CA ILE A 53 -1.15 4.53 -15.37
C ILE A 53 -0.68 3.72 -16.58
N ASP A 54 0.58 3.91 -16.99
CA ASP A 54 1.15 3.29 -18.19
C ASP A 54 1.22 1.77 -18.07
N HIS A 55 1.56 1.28 -16.89
CA HIS A 55 1.61 -0.15 -16.60
C HIS A 55 1.15 -0.41 -15.16
N PRO A 56 -0.08 -0.90 -14.93
CA PRO A 56 -0.57 -1.12 -13.58
C PRO A 56 0.27 -2.17 -12.83
N PRO A 57 0.87 -1.85 -11.65
CA PRO A 57 1.64 -2.80 -10.88
C PRO A 57 0.73 -3.69 -10.00
N ASP A 58 1.28 -4.79 -9.50
CA ASP A 58 0.60 -5.64 -8.50
C ASP A 58 0.48 -4.96 -7.14
N PHE A 59 1.45 -4.11 -6.80
CA PHE A 59 1.41 -3.26 -5.60
C PHE A 59 2.35 -2.06 -5.72
N VAL A 60 2.15 -1.08 -4.84
CA VAL A 60 2.98 0.12 -4.74
C VAL A 60 3.64 0.18 -3.38
N ILE A 61 4.91 0.61 -3.34
CA ILE A 61 5.57 1.06 -2.12
C ILE A 61 5.88 2.56 -2.28
N THR A 62 5.60 3.37 -1.26
CA THR A 62 5.96 4.79 -1.30
C THR A 62 6.47 5.28 0.06
N ASP A 63 7.50 6.10 0.05
CA ASP A 63 7.97 6.83 1.22
C ASP A 63 7.01 7.95 1.58
N TRP A 64 6.83 8.22 2.87
CA TRP A 64 6.11 9.38 3.34
C TRP A 64 6.99 10.21 4.26
N GLY A 65 7.28 11.42 3.83
CA GLY A 65 8.09 12.40 4.54
C GLY A 65 7.56 13.82 4.32
N PRO A 66 8.17 14.82 4.97
CA PRO A 66 7.67 16.19 4.91
C PRO A 66 7.80 16.81 3.51
N GLU A 67 8.82 16.40 2.76
CA GLU A 67 9.08 16.84 1.37
C GLU A 67 8.61 15.82 0.33
N PHE A 68 8.04 14.69 0.76
CA PHE A 68 7.61 13.59 -0.10
C PHE A 68 6.27 13.05 0.38
N ASP A 69 5.19 13.72 -0.04
CA ASP A 69 3.84 13.50 0.45
C ASP A 69 3.12 12.34 -0.25
N ALA A 70 3.47 11.10 0.14
CA ALA A 70 2.85 9.89 -0.40
C ALA A 70 1.32 9.87 -0.39
N LEU A 71 0.66 10.61 0.50
CA LEU A 71 -0.80 10.62 0.57
C LEU A 71 -1.43 11.20 -0.70
N LYS A 72 -0.72 12.06 -1.43
CA LYS A 72 -1.13 12.52 -2.77
C LYS A 72 -1.17 11.38 -3.76
N LEU A 73 -0.14 10.55 -3.80
CA LEU A 73 -0.09 9.37 -4.67
C LEU A 73 -1.21 8.38 -4.31
N VAL A 74 -1.46 8.18 -3.02
CA VAL A 74 -2.59 7.35 -2.55
C VAL A 74 -3.92 7.91 -3.06
N ASP A 75 -4.13 9.22 -2.94
CA ASP A 75 -5.35 9.87 -3.43
C ASP A 75 -5.50 9.75 -4.95
N TRP A 76 -4.42 9.92 -5.72
CA TRP A 76 -4.46 9.72 -7.17
C TRP A 76 -4.87 8.29 -7.54
N VAL A 77 -4.31 7.27 -6.88
CA VAL A 77 -4.72 5.88 -7.12
C VAL A 77 -6.17 5.62 -6.68
N ARG A 78 -6.61 6.16 -5.53
CA ARG A 78 -7.94 5.84 -4.98
C ARG A 78 -9.09 6.63 -5.59
N LYS A 79 -8.82 7.85 -6.08
CA LYS A 79 -9.84 8.83 -6.49
C LYS A 79 -9.65 9.35 -7.92
N GLY A 80 -8.47 9.19 -8.52
CA GLY A 80 -8.18 9.62 -9.88
C GLY A 80 -9.07 8.91 -10.90
N SER A 81 -9.63 9.68 -11.84
CA SER A 81 -10.44 9.14 -12.94
C SER A 81 -9.61 8.36 -13.96
N ASP A 82 -8.33 8.68 -14.01
CA ASP A 82 -7.28 8.07 -14.82
C ASP A 82 -6.62 6.86 -14.14
N SER A 83 -6.95 6.58 -12.87
CA SER A 83 -6.40 5.42 -12.17
C SER A 83 -6.89 4.13 -12.84
N PRO A 84 -5.98 3.29 -13.36
CA PRO A 84 -6.37 2.06 -14.05
C PRO A 84 -6.91 0.99 -13.09
N ASN A 85 -6.51 1.06 -11.83
CA ASN A 85 -6.96 0.13 -10.79
C ASN A 85 -6.95 0.80 -9.41
N ARG A 86 -8.12 1.27 -8.97
CA ARG A 86 -8.27 1.86 -7.64
C ARG A 86 -8.02 0.86 -6.51
N PHE A 87 -8.03 -0.45 -6.77
CA PHE A 87 -7.80 -1.51 -5.77
C PHE A 87 -6.32 -1.86 -5.57
N THR A 88 -5.39 -1.28 -6.33
CA THR A 88 -3.96 -1.58 -6.23
C THR A 88 -3.47 -1.43 -4.77
N PRO A 89 -2.92 -2.48 -4.14
CA PRO A 89 -2.39 -2.39 -2.79
C PRO A 89 -1.27 -1.35 -2.67
N ILE A 90 -1.31 -0.52 -1.62
CA ILE A 90 -0.29 0.51 -1.36
C ILE A 90 0.32 0.30 0.03
N ILE A 91 1.64 0.12 0.08
CA ILE A 91 2.43 0.11 1.31
C ILE A 91 3.09 1.48 1.47
N VAL A 92 2.76 2.19 2.55
CA VAL A 92 3.46 3.42 2.93
C VAL A 92 4.57 3.09 3.92
N THR A 93 5.76 3.61 3.67
CA THR A 93 6.89 3.55 4.60
C THR A 93 7.18 4.94 5.15
N SER A 94 7.41 5.12 6.46
CA SER A 94 7.65 6.45 7.01
C SER A 94 8.39 6.42 8.36
N ALA A 95 9.10 7.51 8.67
CA ALA A 95 9.58 7.80 10.02
C ALA A 95 8.51 8.45 10.92
N PHE A 96 7.43 8.99 10.34
CA PHE A 96 6.31 9.62 11.04
C PHE A 96 5.34 8.55 11.57
N THR A 97 5.61 8.08 12.79
CA THR A 97 4.93 6.91 13.36
C THR A 97 3.92 7.26 14.45
N GLU A 98 3.66 8.56 14.65
CA GLU A 98 2.62 9.05 15.54
C GLU A 98 1.27 8.45 15.15
N ARG A 99 0.44 8.15 16.16
CA ARG A 99 -0.86 7.51 15.92
C ARG A 99 -1.75 8.31 14.98
N GLU A 100 -1.65 9.63 15.02
CA GLU A 100 -2.36 10.54 14.13
C GLU A 100 -1.94 10.35 12.68
N ASN A 101 -0.63 10.32 12.39
CA ASN A 101 -0.10 10.08 11.05
C ASN A 101 -0.51 8.70 10.50
N VAL A 102 -0.45 7.66 11.33
CA VAL A 102 -0.93 6.32 10.96
C VAL A 102 -2.45 6.31 10.70
N GLY A 103 -3.22 7.06 11.49
CA GLY A 103 -4.66 7.25 11.29
C GLY A 103 -4.97 7.95 9.97
N LEU A 104 -4.32 9.08 9.73
CA LEU A 104 -4.42 9.87 8.52
C LEU A 104 -4.13 9.02 7.27
N ALA A 105 -3.00 8.32 7.24
CA ALA A 105 -2.65 7.48 6.10
C ALA A 105 -3.71 6.40 5.83
N ARG A 106 -4.29 5.80 6.89
CA ARG A 106 -5.38 4.82 6.76
C ARG A 106 -6.67 5.42 6.21
N ASP A 107 -6.98 6.64 6.58
CA ASP A 107 -8.14 7.37 6.08
C ASP A 107 -7.98 7.79 4.61
N HIS A 108 -6.76 7.92 4.12
CA HIS A 108 -6.47 8.03 2.68
C HIS A 108 -6.60 6.71 1.90
N GLY A 109 -6.69 5.56 2.58
CA GLY A 109 -6.94 4.27 1.92
C GLY A 109 -5.68 3.46 1.60
N ILE A 110 -4.60 3.63 2.40
CA ILE A 110 -3.43 2.75 2.31
C ILE A 110 -3.76 1.30 2.66
N THR A 111 -2.96 0.37 2.14
CA THR A 111 -3.07 -1.04 2.46
C THR A 111 -2.19 -1.43 3.64
N GLU A 112 -0.92 -1.01 3.69
CA GLU A 112 -0.08 -1.30 4.86
C GLU A 112 0.80 -0.10 5.20
N PHE A 113 1.15 0.02 6.48
CA PHE A 113 2.06 1.04 6.99
C PHE A 113 3.28 0.35 7.60
N ILE A 114 4.47 0.79 7.23
CA ILE A 114 5.73 0.32 7.78
C ILE A 114 6.51 1.49 8.37
N ALA A 115 6.77 1.42 9.67
CA ALA A 115 7.71 2.32 10.33
C ALA A 115 9.13 2.06 9.83
N LYS A 116 9.86 3.10 9.45
CA LYS A 116 11.31 3.03 9.20
C LYS A 116 12.04 2.83 10.56
N PRO A 117 13.10 2.01 10.63
CA PRO A 117 13.85 1.40 9.52
C PRO A 117 13.15 0.19 8.87
N LEU A 118 13.27 0.08 7.54
CA LEU A 118 12.63 -0.98 6.75
C LEU A 118 13.39 -2.30 6.85
N ALA A 119 13.05 -3.12 7.85
CA ALA A 119 13.63 -4.46 7.99
C ALA A 119 13.10 -5.42 6.89
N PRO A 120 13.97 -6.23 6.23
CA PRO A 120 13.57 -7.17 5.18
C PRO A 120 12.42 -8.10 5.57
N ASN A 121 12.51 -8.68 6.77
CA ASN A 121 11.47 -9.55 7.31
C ASN A 121 10.13 -8.81 7.40
N THR A 122 10.11 -7.57 7.90
CA THR A 122 8.88 -6.76 8.00
C THR A 122 8.27 -6.53 6.62
N LEU A 123 9.08 -6.15 5.63
CA LEU A 123 8.61 -5.94 4.26
C LEU A 123 8.02 -7.23 3.67
N TYR A 124 8.74 -8.35 3.80
CA TYR A 124 8.26 -9.67 3.36
C TYR A 124 6.92 -10.03 3.99
N ARG A 125 6.76 -9.84 5.31
CA ARG A 125 5.49 -10.09 5.99
C ARG A 125 4.35 -9.25 5.41
N ARG A 126 4.61 -7.98 5.10
CA ARG A 126 3.58 -7.09 4.52
C ARG A 126 3.19 -7.55 3.13
N ILE A 127 4.16 -7.88 2.27
CA ILE A 127 3.88 -8.42 0.93
C ILE A 127 3.06 -9.70 1.02
N CYS A 128 3.44 -10.64 1.90
CA CYS A 128 2.67 -11.86 2.13
C CYS A 128 1.23 -11.58 2.59
N MET A 129 1.02 -10.56 3.43
CA MET A 129 -0.32 -10.14 3.83
C MET A 129 -1.14 -9.58 2.66
N LEU A 130 -0.52 -8.89 1.71
CA LEU A 130 -1.20 -8.43 0.50
C LEU A 130 -1.72 -9.60 -0.34
N ILE A 131 -0.92 -10.66 -0.44
CA ILE A 131 -1.24 -11.86 -1.24
C ILE A 131 -2.28 -12.73 -0.52
N ALA A 132 -2.07 -13.00 0.78
CA ALA A 132 -2.85 -13.99 1.53
C ALA A 132 -4.15 -13.43 2.12
N ASN A 133 -4.19 -12.13 2.43
CA ASN A 133 -5.24 -11.51 3.23
C ASN A 133 -5.67 -10.17 2.61
N ALA A 134 -6.06 -10.19 1.33
CA ALA A 134 -6.64 -9.03 0.68
C ALA A 134 -7.90 -8.59 1.46
N ARG A 135 -7.77 -7.51 2.23
CA ARG A 135 -8.89 -6.95 2.99
C ARG A 135 -9.97 -6.49 2.00
N PRO A 136 -11.26 -6.71 2.31
CA PRO A 136 -12.33 -6.21 1.47
C PRO A 136 -12.24 -4.68 1.40
N PHE A 137 -12.41 -4.14 0.20
CA PHE A 137 -12.51 -2.69 0.02
C PHE A 137 -13.91 -2.23 0.42
N VAL A 138 -13.98 -1.02 0.97
CA VAL A 138 -15.22 -0.35 1.36
C VAL A 138 -15.32 0.94 0.55
N GLU A 139 -16.47 1.14 -0.09
CA GLU A 139 -16.79 2.37 -0.83
C GLU A 139 -17.95 3.09 -0.13
N CYS A 140 -17.77 4.38 0.12
CA CYS A 140 -18.82 5.30 0.56
C CYS A 140 -18.52 6.71 0.02
N LYS A 141 -19.45 7.65 0.23
CA LYS A 141 -19.37 9.02 -0.31
C LYS A 141 -18.05 9.74 -0.01
N VAL A 142 -17.36 9.39 1.09
CA VAL A 142 -16.15 10.09 1.56
C VAL A 142 -14.91 9.19 1.63
N TYR A 143 -15.03 7.90 1.28
CA TYR A 143 -13.93 6.95 1.45
C TYR A 143 -13.99 5.84 0.42
N PHE A 144 -12.84 5.53 -0.16
CA PHE A 144 -12.61 4.32 -0.91
C PHE A 144 -11.27 3.73 -0.49
N GLY A 145 -11.28 2.50 0.01
CA GLY A 145 -10.05 1.82 0.44
C GLY A 145 -10.30 0.54 1.24
N PRO A 146 -9.24 -0.15 1.68
CA PRO A 146 -9.35 -1.39 2.46
C PRO A 146 -10.08 -1.17 3.79
N ASP A 147 -10.92 -2.12 4.24
CA ASP A 147 -11.62 -2.01 5.54
C ASP A 147 -10.62 -1.65 6.65
N ARG A 148 -10.85 -0.49 7.28
CA ARG A 148 -9.97 0.07 8.30
C ARG A 148 -9.86 -0.85 9.52
N ARG A 149 -10.79 -1.79 9.77
CA ARG A 149 -10.74 -2.71 10.93
C ARG A 149 -9.73 -3.84 10.71
N ARG A 150 -8.62 -3.83 11.46
CA ARG A 150 -7.59 -4.89 11.44
C ARG A 150 -7.90 -6.12 12.30
N ARG A 151 -8.79 -5.98 13.27
CA ARG A 151 -9.28 -7.08 14.12
C ARG A 151 -10.79 -7.04 14.09
N SER A 152 -11.43 -8.18 13.85
CA SER A 152 -12.86 -8.35 14.05
C SER A 152 -13.14 -8.40 15.56
N VAL A 153 -13.06 -7.25 16.22
CA VAL A 153 -13.76 -7.09 17.49
C VAL A 153 -15.24 -7.09 17.10
N GLY A 154 -16.01 -8.07 17.58
CA GLY A 154 -17.42 -8.20 17.26
C GLY A 154 -18.11 -6.86 17.42
N TYR A 155 -18.74 -6.38 16.35
CA TYR A 155 -19.54 -5.16 16.39
C TYR A 155 -20.98 -5.59 16.66
N ASP A 156 -21.45 -5.37 17.87
CA ASP A 156 -22.80 -5.74 18.34
C ASP A 156 -23.85 -4.65 18.02
N GLY A 157 -23.58 -3.82 17.00
CA GLY A 157 -24.45 -2.73 16.57
C GLY A 157 -25.05 -2.99 15.20
N GLU A 158 -26.14 -2.27 14.89
CA GLU A 158 -26.81 -2.39 13.59
C GLU A 158 -25.88 -2.01 12.42
N SER A 159 -25.89 -2.84 11.37
CA SER A 159 -25.12 -2.60 10.15
C SER A 159 -25.56 -1.27 9.53
N ARG A 160 -24.62 -0.32 9.43
CA ARG A 160 -24.84 0.99 8.78
C ARG A 160 -24.53 0.98 7.28
N ARG A 161 -24.37 -0.20 6.68
CA ARG A 161 -24.26 -0.33 5.22
C ARG A 161 -25.64 -0.03 4.66
N ALA A 162 -25.83 1.20 4.17
CA ALA A 162 -26.95 1.50 3.29
C ALA A 162 -26.71 0.73 1.98
N ASP A 163 -27.72 -0.04 1.59
CA ASP A 163 -27.88 -0.70 0.29
C ASP A 163 -27.02 -1.96 0.05
N GLU A 164 -27.42 -3.08 0.65
CA GLU A 164 -27.35 -4.37 -0.05
C GLU A 164 -28.39 -4.37 -1.18
N ALA A 165 -28.12 -3.65 -2.26
CA ALA A 165 -28.76 -3.93 -3.53
C ALA A 165 -28.15 -5.23 -4.06
N SER A 166 -28.94 -6.30 -4.00
CA SER A 166 -28.63 -7.61 -4.54
C SER A 166 -28.27 -7.53 -6.03
N ILE A 167 -27.19 -8.21 -6.41
CA ILE A 167 -27.01 -8.73 -7.77
C ILE A 167 -26.89 -10.25 -7.63
#